data_AF-A0A8B7A218-F1
#
_entry.id   AF-A0A8B7A218-F1
#
_cell.length_a   1.000
_cell.length_b   1.000
_cell.length_c   1.000
_cell.angle_alpha   90.00
_cell.angle_beta   90.00
_cell.angle_gamma   90.00
#
_symmetry.space_group_name_H-M   'P 1'
#
loop_
_entity.id
_entity.type
_entity.pdbx_description
1 polymer ?
#
loop_
_entity_poly.entity_id
_entity_poly.type
_entity_poly.pdbx_seq_one_letter_code
_entity_poly.pdbx_strand_id
1 'polypeptide(L)'
;MEKSLTVLQVTLYHSTQGPTAFTNVPSRLQHDTSPLLVGRGQDAHLQLKLPRLSRLHLSLEPYREKGSTLLSFCLKALSHRGCVWVNGLMIRYLEQVPLSTVNRVIFSGVQMVIHIDWGVSLEAFVCCFHLSPSPLIYRPEAEETDEYESSPQEQPPLVSREATPGHLGFLQGPSQTQDSSPQQSSRGETEIQLQRELTDGALC
;
A
#
# COMPACT_ATOMS: atom_id res chain seq x y z
N MET A 1 24.27 -1.89 37.41
CA MET A 1 23.45 -2.93 36.75
C MET A 1 23.14 -2.42 35.36
N GLU A 2 23.47 -3.20 34.33
CA GLU A 2 23.15 -2.85 32.94
C GLU A 2 21.62 -2.96 32.74
N LYS A 3 20.98 -1.91 32.18
CA LYS A 3 19.54 -1.90 31.92
C LYS A 3 19.25 -2.71 30.65
N SER A 4 18.26 -3.59 30.67
CA SER A 4 17.86 -4.32 29.46
C SER A 4 17.29 -3.37 28.40
N LEU A 5 17.79 -3.47 27.17
CA LEU A 5 17.27 -2.69 26.03
C LEU A 5 15.95 -3.29 25.55
N THR A 6 15.04 -2.45 25.06
CA THR A 6 13.90 -2.93 24.27
C THR A 6 14.42 -3.49 22.95
N VAL A 7 13.91 -4.66 22.55
CA VAL A 7 14.30 -5.33 21.30
C VAL A 7 13.10 -5.40 20.36
N LEU A 8 13.28 -4.90 19.14
CA LEU A 8 12.35 -5.03 18.03
C LEU A 8 12.83 -6.18 17.13
N GLN A 9 12.15 -7.33 17.20
CA GLN A 9 12.36 -8.40 16.23
C GLN A 9 11.58 -8.04 14.97
N VAL A 10 12.29 -7.74 13.89
CA VAL A 10 11.72 -7.28 12.63
C VAL A 10 11.90 -8.35 11.57
N THR A 11 10.80 -8.97 11.13
CA THR A 11 10.80 -9.90 10.01
C THR A 11 10.34 -9.19 8.75
N LEU A 12 11.09 -9.32 7.66
CA LEU A 12 10.85 -8.66 6.38
C LEU A 12 10.59 -9.67 5.27
N TYR A 13 9.64 -9.36 4.40
CA TYR A 13 9.34 -10.08 3.17
C TYR A 13 9.00 -9.10 2.05
N HIS A 14 9.36 -9.44 0.82
CA HIS A 14 8.96 -8.66 -0.36
C HIS A 14 8.49 -9.61 -1.46
N SER A 15 7.31 -9.34 -2.02
CA SER A 15 6.58 -10.30 -2.86
C SER A 15 7.24 -10.68 -4.17
N THR A 16 8.02 -9.79 -4.78
CA THR A 16 8.65 -10.05 -6.10
C THR A 16 10.16 -10.19 -6.03
N GLN A 17 10.84 -9.26 -5.35
CA GLN A 17 12.30 -9.26 -5.22
C GLN A 17 12.84 -10.22 -4.13
N GLY A 18 11.99 -10.76 -3.25
CA GLY A 18 12.42 -11.66 -2.19
C GLY A 18 13.52 -11.06 -1.31
N PRO A 19 14.52 -11.87 -0.87
CA PRO A 19 15.62 -11.40 -0.02
C PRO A 19 16.50 -10.31 -0.66
N THR A 20 16.57 -10.24 -1.99
CA THR A 20 17.46 -9.28 -2.68
C THR A 20 17.06 -7.81 -2.44
N ALA A 21 15.80 -7.56 -2.11
CA ALA A 21 15.29 -6.24 -1.70
C ALA A 21 15.98 -5.68 -0.44
N PHE A 22 16.54 -6.57 0.37
CA PHE A 22 17.04 -6.30 1.72
C PHE A 22 18.55 -6.46 1.85
N THR A 23 19.30 -6.41 0.74
CA THR A 23 20.75 -6.66 0.69
C THR A 23 21.59 -5.78 1.61
N ASN A 24 21.15 -4.56 1.95
CA ASN A 24 21.87 -3.68 2.90
C ASN A 24 21.22 -3.62 4.28
N VAL A 25 20.27 -4.52 4.58
CA VAL A 25 19.67 -4.59 5.91
C VAL A 25 20.66 -5.32 6.83
N PRO A 26 21.16 -4.67 7.90
CA PRO A 26 22.03 -5.35 8.86
C PRO A 26 21.23 -6.41 9.62
N SER A 27 21.88 -7.44 10.15
CA SER A 27 21.22 -8.43 11.02
C SER A 27 20.77 -7.82 12.35
N ARG A 28 21.51 -6.82 12.85
CA ARG A 28 21.25 -6.12 14.11
C ARG A 28 21.64 -4.66 14.01
N LEU A 29 20.81 -3.79 14.57
CA LEU A 29 21.05 -2.35 14.64
C LEU A 29 20.66 -1.85 16.04
N GLN A 30 21.62 -1.27 16.78
CA GLN A 30 21.31 -0.54 18.00
C GLN A 30 21.07 0.93 17.65
N HIS A 31 20.02 1.52 18.22
CA HIS A 31 19.60 2.88 17.93
C HIS A 31 19.30 3.62 19.24
N ASP A 32 19.53 4.93 19.25
CA ASP A 32 19.14 5.79 20.37
C ASP A 32 17.62 6.05 20.35
N THR A 33 17.12 7.02 21.13
CA THR A 33 15.69 7.36 21.13
C THR A 33 15.26 8.31 20.01
N SER A 34 16.12 8.59 19.03
CA SER A 34 15.72 9.35 17.85
C SER A 34 14.85 8.49 16.90
N PRO A 35 14.13 9.09 15.95
CA PRO A 35 13.33 8.34 14.99
C PRO A 35 14.21 7.42 14.12
N LEU A 36 13.90 6.13 14.10
CA LEU A 36 14.54 5.19 13.17
C LEU A 36 13.89 5.35 11.80
N LEU A 37 14.69 5.68 10.79
CA LEU A 37 14.21 6.09 9.47
C LEU A 37 14.33 4.93 8.49
N VAL A 38 13.25 4.63 7.78
CA VAL A 38 13.20 3.58 6.75
C VAL A 38 12.89 4.19 5.40
N GLY A 39 13.68 3.84 4.39
CA GLY A 39 13.50 4.38 3.04
C GLY A 39 14.59 3.92 2.08
N ARG A 40 14.66 4.56 0.91
CA ARG A 40 15.74 4.31 -0.07
C ARG A 40 16.82 5.39 -0.12
N GLY A 41 16.63 6.48 0.63
CA GLY A 41 17.55 7.61 0.67
C GLY A 41 18.79 7.29 1.52
N GLN A 42 19.86 8.05 1.30
CA GLN A 42 21.09 7.91 2.10
C GLN A 42 20.88 8.32 3.57
N ASP A 43 19.93 9.21 3.82
CA ASP A 43 19.57 9.66 5.17
C ASP A 43 18.73 8.62 5.95
N ALA A 44 18.35 7.51 5.33
CA ALA A 44 17.62 6.45 6.02
C ALA A 44 18.59 5.53 6.77
N HIS A 45 18.24 5.20 8.01
CA HIS A 45 18.95 4.22 8.83
C HIS A 45 18.79 2.79 8.29
N LEU A 46 17.58 2.46 7.84
CA LEU A 46 17.26 1.20 7.16
C LEU A 46 17.03 1.45 5.67
N GLN A 47 18.07 1.21 4.86
CA GLN A 47 18.05 1.46 3.43
C GLN A 47 17.58 0.24 2.63
N LEU A 48 16.39 0.35 2.04
CA LEU A 48 15.81 -0.67 1.17
C LEU A 48 15.96 -0.27 -0.29
N LYS A 49 16.57 -1.13 -1.12
CA LYS A 49 16.83 -0.86 -2.56
C LYS A 49 15.59 -1.16 -3.41
N LEU A 50 14.49 -0.46 -3.12
CA LEU A 50 13.19 -0.66 -3.78
C LEU A 50 12.82 0.58 -4.63
N PRO A 51 12.51 0.42 -5.93
CA PRO A 51 12.28 1.55 -6.83
C PRO A 51 11.01 2.35 -6.47
N ARG A 52 9.99 1.69 -5.90
CA ARG A 52 8.72 2.32 -5.49
C ARG A 52 8.75 2.88 -4.08
N LEU A 53 9.90 2.83 -3.40
CA LEU A 53 10.03 3.34 -2.04
C LEU A 53 10.41 4.83 -2.06
N SER A 54 9.90 5.59 -1.10
CA SER A 54 10.26 7.00 -0.91
C SER A 54 11.66 7.09 -0.28
N ARG A 55 12.35 8.23 -0.47
CA ARG A 55 13.67 8.45 0.16
C ARG A 55 13.61 8.24 1.67
N LEU A 56 12.60 8.83 2.29
CA LEU A 56 12.10 8.50 3.62
C LEU A 56 10.66 8.04 3.45
N HIS A 57 10.34 6.84 3.91
CA HIS A 57 9.04 6.22 3.67
C HIS A 57 8.22 6.10 4.95
N LEU A 58 8.85 5.67 6.02
CA LEU A 58 8.26 5.63 7.36
C LEU A 58 9.35 5.78 8.42
N SER A 59 8.92 6.01 9.65
CA SER A 59 9.78 5.99 10.83
C SER A 59 9.18 5.18 11.96
N LEU A 60 10.05 4.56 12.77
CA LEU A 60 9.71 4.08 14.11
C LEU A 60 10.09 5.18 15.10
N GLU A 61 9.12 5.65 15.85
CA GLU A 61 9.17 6.83 16.71
C GLU A 61 9.11 6.39 18.17
N PRO A 62 10.24 6.27 18.88
CA PRO A 62 10.23 5.94 20.29
C PRO A 62 9.66 7.10 21.11
N TYR A 63 8.86 6.80 22.12
CA TYR A 63 8.31 7.80 23.03
C TYR A 63 8.15 7.24 24.45
N ARG A 64 8.02 8.13 25.42
CA ARG A 64 7.81 7.78 26.82
C ARG A 64 6.40 8.15 27.25
N GLU A 65 5.64 7.15 27.66
CA GLU A 65 4.33 7.39 28.28
C GLU A 65 4.51 7.92 29.70
N LYS A 66 3.63 8.84 30.11
CA LYS A 66 3.68 9.42 31.45
C LYS A 66 3.49 8.31 32.49
N GLY A 67 4.50 8.13 33.34
CA GLY A 67 4.49 7.11 34.39
C GLY A 67 4.90 5.71 33.92
N SER A 68 5.20 5.51 32.64
CA SER A 68 5.75 4.24 32.14
C SER A 68 7.25 4.15 32.41
N THR A 69 7.71 2.95 32.75
CA THR A 69 9.13 2.59 32.86
C THR A 69 9.67 1.96 31.58
N LEU A 70 8.85 1.87 30.54
CA LEU A 70 9.19 1.27 29.25
C LEU A 70 9.22 2.34 28.15
N LEU A 71 10.05 2.09 27.13
CA LEU A 71 10.09 2.89 25.91
C LEU A 71 9.00 2.38 24.97
N SER A 72 7.98 3.18 24.69
CA SER A 72 6.89 2.89 23.75
C SER A 72 7.27 3.32 22.31
N PHE A 73 6.52 2.87 21.30
CA PHE A 73 6.82 3.18 19.89
C PHE A 73 5.56 3.53 19.09
N CYS A 74 5.65 4.54 18.23
CA CYS A 74 4.71 4.78 17.15
C CYS A 74 5.35 4.44 15.81
N LEU A 75 4.55 4.12 14.80
CA LEU A 75 4.98 4.12 13.41
C LEU A 75 4.36 5.34 12.73
N LYS A 76 5.19 6.12 12.05
CA LYS A 76 4.77 7.32 11.32
C LYS A 76 5.04 7.16 9.82
N ALA A 77 4.07 7.51 9.00
CA ALA A 77 4.25 7.51 7.55
C ALA A 77 4.90 8.83 7.09
N LEU A 78 5.96 8.72 6.29
CA LEU A 78 6.74 9.86 5.76
C LEU A 78 6.61 9.99 4.24
N SER A 79 5.96 9.03 3.59
CA SER A 79 5.76 9.02 2.15
C SER A 79 4.53 9.83 1.73
N HIS A 80 4.71 10.75 0.77
CA HIS A 80 3.61 11.44 0.09
C HIS A 80 2.91 10.57 -0.97
N ARG A 81 3.63 9.58 -1.53
CA ARG A 81 3.20 8.83 -2.72
C ARG A 81 2.59 7.46 -2.41
N GLY A 82 2.57 7.05 -1.15
CA GLY A 82 2.07 5.73 -0.76
C GLY A 82 1.55 5.78 0.66
N CYS A 83 0.55 4.94 0.94
CA CYS A 83 0.10 4.69 2.29
C CYS A 83 0.91 3.58 2.94
N VAL A 84 0.90 3.56 4.27
CA VAL A 84 1.40 2.46 5.07
C VAL A 84 0.20 1.82 5.76
N TRP A 85 0.13 0.50 5.76
CA TRP A 85 -0.88 -0.23 6.53
C TRP A 85 -0.24 -0.77 7.79
N VAL A 86 -0.85 -0.58 8.95
CA VAL A 86 -0.41 -1.11 10.24
C VAL A 86 -1.59 -1.82 10.89
N ASN A 87 -1.48 -3.13 11.13
CA ASN A 87 -2.55 -3.95 11.72
C ASN A 87 -3.91 -3.79 11.00
N GLY A 88 -3.89 -3.58 9.68
CA GLY A 88 -5.08 -3.35 8.87
C GLY A 88 -5.56 -1.89 8.83
N LEU A 89 -5.01 -1.00 9.66
CA LEU A 89 -5.27 0.44 9.59
C LEU A 89 -4.36 1.09 8.55
N MET A 90 -4.93 1.80 7.60
CA MET A 90 -4.18 2.63 6.66
C MET A 90 -3.82 3.97 7.30
N ILE A 91 -2.54 4.34 7.27
CA ILE A 91 -2.04 5.67 7.66
C ILE A 91 -1.44 6.40 6.44
N ARG A 92 -1.68 7.71 6.38
CA ARG A 92 -1.26 8.64 5.31
C ARG A 92 -0.09 9.51 5.76
N TYR A 93 0.37 10.40 4.88
CA TYR A 93 1.50 11.27 5.15
C TYR A 93 1.39 12.01 6.50
N LEU A 94 2.43 11.85 7.33
CA LEU A 94 2.58 12.36 8.70
C LEU A 94 1.62 11.79 9.75
N GLU A 95 0.68 10.93 9.36
CA GLU A 95 -0.11 10.18 10.34
C GLU A 95 0.78 9.16 11.05
N GLN A 96 0.45 8.91 12.31
CA GLN A 96 1.16 7.98 13.17
C GLN A 96 0.18 7.10 13.95
N VAL A 97 0.61 5.88 14.25
CA VAL A 97 -0.17 4.92 15.03
C VAL A 97 0.73 4.29 16.10
N PRO A 98 0.25 4.14 17.35
CA PRO A 98 0.99 3.43 18.38
C PRO A 98 1.15 1.96 18.01
N LEU A 99 2.31 1.40 18.35
CA LEU A 99 2.63 0.00 18.15
C LEU A 99 2.30 -0.80 19.43
N SER A 100 1.80 -2.01 19.21
CA SER A 100 1.55 -3.01 20.25
C SER A 100 2.69 -4.04 20.31
N THR A 101 2.54 -5.14 21.05
CA THR A 101 3.55 -6.20 21.10
C THR A 101 3.83 -6.82 19.73
N VAL A 102 2.81 -6.97 18.87
CA VAL A 102 2.95 -7.56 17.53
C VAL A 102 2.30 -6.66 16.50
N ASN A 103 3.04 -6.24 15.48
CA ASN A 103 2.57 -5.30 14.48
C ASN A 103 2.83 -5.80 13.08
N ARG A 104 1.79 -5.82 12.26
CA ARG A 104 1.82 -6.20 10.85
C ARG A 104 1.80 -4.95 10.00
N VAL A 105 2.87 -4.70 9.25
CA VAL A 105 3.06 -3.49 8.46
C VAL A 105 3.19 -3.85 6.98
N ILE A 106 2.47 -3.14 6.10
CA ILE A 106 2.54 -3.32 4.64
C ILE A 106 2.75 -1.97 3.96
N PHE A 107 3.75 -1.90 3.09
CA PHE A 107 4.05 -0.71 2.30
C PHE A 107 4.89 -1.05 1.06
N SER A 108 4.64 -0.40 -0.09
CA SER A 108 5.46 -0.54 -1.31
C SER A 108 5.82 -1.99 -1.74
N GLY A 109 4.98 -2.99 -1.45
CA GLY A 109 5.24 -4.42 -1.73
C GLY A 109 6.05 -5.16 -0.66
N VAL A 110 6.47 -4.46 0.40
CA VAL A 110 7.09 -5.02 1.61
C VAL A 110 5.98 -5.43 2.59
N GLN A 111 6.14 -6.61 3.15
CA GLN A 111 5.48 -7.02 4.39
C GLN A 111 6.53 -7.01 5.50
N MET A 112 6.17 -6.42 6.63
CA MET A 112 7.04 -6.30 7.80
C MET A 112 6.25 -6.72 9.03
N VAL A 113 6.81 -7.59 9.86
CA VAL A 113 6.25 -7.94 11.17
C VAL A 113 7.23 -7.48 12.23
N ILE A 114 6.74 -6.73 13.22
CA ILE A 114 7.52 -6.23 14.34
C ILE A 114 6.99 -6.89 15.61
N HIS A 115 7.82 -7.67 16.30
CA HIS A 115 7.59 -8.13 17.66
C HIS A 115 8.42 -7.28 18.63
N ILE A 116 7.79 -6.77 19.69
CA ILE A 116 8.44 -5.92 20.68
C ILE A 116 8.69 -6.71 21.97
N ASP A 117 9.95 -6.98 22.25
CA ASP A 117 10.42 -7.53 23.52
C ASP A 117 10.83 -6.36 24.43
N TRP A 118 9.98 -5.99 25.38
CA TRP A 118 10.14 -4.79 26.19
C TRP A 118 11.33 -4.86 27.15
N GLY A 119 12.14 -3.79 27.17
CA GLY A 119 13.24 -3.60 28.11
C GLY A 119 13.03 -2.36 28.99
N VAL A 120 13.81 -2.27 30.07
CA VAL A 120 13.71 -1.17 31.06
C VAL A 120 14.61 0.02 30.73
N SER A 121 15.48 -0.10 29.72
CA SER A 121 16.27 1.02 29.21
C SER A 121 15.38 1.97 28.43
N LEU A 122 15.49 3.25 28.76
CA LEU A 122 14.78 4.33 28.08
C LEU A 122 15.70 5.13 27.16
N GLU A 123 16.95 4.72 27.00
CA GLU A 123 18.02 5.49 26.36
C GLU A 123 18.35 4.95 24.96
N ALA A 124 18.06 3.68 24.70
CA ALA A 124 18.32 3.02 23.43
C ALA A 124 17.44 1.79 23.26
N PHE A 125 17.33 1.32 22.03
CA PHE A 125 16.70 0.07 21.66
C PHE A 125 17.51 -0.66 20.59
N VAL A 126 17.14 -1.90 20.29
CA VAL A 126 17.81 -2.74 19.31
C VAL A 126 16.78 -3.26 18.32
N CYS A 127 17.09 -3.20 17.03
CA CYS A 127 16.38 -3.93 15.98
C CYS A 127 17.17 -5.18 15.61
N CYS A 128 16.51 -6.34 15.58
CA CYS A 128 17.04 -7.60 15.06
C CYS A 128 16.25 -7.97 13.81
N PHE A 129 16.92 -8.05 12.65
CA PHE A 129 16.26 -8.23 11.36
C PHE A 129 16.37 -9.67 10.87
N HIS A 130 15.23 -10.20 10.42
CA HIS A 130 15.10 -11.53 9.82
C HIS A 130 14.45 -11.41 8.46
N LEU A 131 14.97 -12.13 7.45
CA LEU A 131 14.39 -12.15 6.12
C LEU A 131 13.58 -13.43 5.93
N SER A 132 12.31 -13.29 5.58
CA SER A 132 11.43 -14.43 5.32
C SER A 132 11.44 -14.79 3.83
N PRO A 133 11.53 -16.08 3.48
CA PRO A 133 11.35 -16.55 2.11
C PRO A 133 9.87 -16.59 1.69
N SER A 134 8.93 -16.52 2.64
CA SER A 134 7.49 -16.63 2.42
C SER A 134 6.73 -15.41 2.95
N PRO A 135 5.50 -15.14 2.41
CA PRO A 135 4.65 -14.08 2.92
C PRO A 135 4.42 -14.17 4.43
N LEU A 136 4.47 -13.02 5.09
CA LEU A 136 4.26 -12.87 6.54
C LEU A 136 2.79 -12.59 6.89
N ILE A 137 2.06 -12.00 5.95
CA ILE A 137 0.68 -11.56 6.13
C ILE A 137 -0.14 -12.19 5.02
N TYR A 138 -0.94 -13.17 5.39
CA TYR A 138 -1.91 -13.80 4.49
C TYR A 138 -3.11 -12.87 4.32
N ARG A 139 -3.42 -12.51 3.09
CA ARG A 139 -4.74 -12.00 2.72
C ARG A 139 -5.46 -13.17 2.05
N PRO A 140 -6.55 -13.69 2.63
CA PRO A 140 -7.46 -14.53 1.88
C PRO A 140 -7.90 -13.73 0.65
N GLU A 141 -7.66 -14.27 -0.54
CA GLU A 141 -8.38 -13.81 -1.72
C GLU A 141 -9.86 -14.15 -1.45
N ALA A 142 -10.73 -13.15 -1.50
CA ALA A 142 -12.15 -13.43 -1.48
C ALA A 142 -12.46 -14.13 -2.80
N GLU A 143 -12.71 -15.44 -2.77
CA GLU A 143 -13.38 -16.11 -3.87
C GLU A 143 -14.77 -15.47 -3.99
N GLU A 144 -14.95 -14.61 -4.99
CA GLU A 144 -16.27 -14.15 -5.41
C GLU A 144 -16.99 -15.38 -6.00
N THR A 145 -17.69 -16.13 -5.16
CA THR A 145 -18.68 -17.09 -5.63
C THR A 145 -19.89 -16.29 -6.09
N ASP A 146 -19.97 -16.00 -7.39
CA ASP A 146 -21.16 -15.51 -8.08
C ASP A 146 -22.25 -16.59 -8.10
N GLU A 147 -22.81 -16.93 -6.94
CA GLU A 147 -24.08 -17.66 -6.87
C GLU A 147 -25.22 -16.67 -7.05
N TYR A 148 -25.42 -16.22 -8.29
CA TYR A 148 -26.64 -15.52 -8.69
C TYR A 148 -27.80 -16.52 -8.64
N GLU A 149 -28.73 -16.36 -7.68
CA GLU A 149 -30.01 -17.08 -7.66
C GLU A 149 -30.75 -16.82 -8.98
N SER A 150 -30.67 -17.80 -9.91
CA SER A 150 -31.54 -17.82 -11.08
C SER A 150 -32.96 -18.10 -10.60
N SER A 151 -33.76 -17.04 -10.47
CA SER A 151 -35.19 -17.16 -10.25
C SER A 151 -35.82 -17.97 -11.40
N PRO A 152 -36.65 -18.98 -11.14
CA PRO A 152 -37.28 -19.75 -12.21
C PRO A 152 -38.27 -18.87 -12.99
N GLN A 153 -38.05 -18.75 -14.29
CA GLN A 153 -39.06 -18.20 -15.21
C GLN A 153 -40.30 -19.09 -15.19
N GLU A 154 -41.40 -18.56 -14.67
CA GLU A 154 -42.73 -19.13 -14.81
C GLU A 154 -43.15 -19.06 -16.29
N GLN A 155 -43.19 -20.20 -16.97
CA GLN A 155 -43.77 -20.33 -18.31
C GLN A 155 -45.29 -20.22 -18.20
N PRO A 156 -45.97 -19.40 -19.01
CA PRO A 156 -47.43 -19.46 -19.08
C PRO A 156 -47.87 -20.70 -19.87
N PRO A 157 -48.98 -21.35 -19.49
CA PRO A 157 -49.42 -22.59 -20.11
C PRO A 157 -49.99 -22.35 -21.53
N LEU A 158 -49.51 -23.14 -22.48
CA LEU A 158 -50.10 -23.33 -23.80
C LEU A 158 -51.38 -24.19 -23.66
N VAL A 159 -52.55 -23.60 -23.88
CA VAL A 159 -53.79 -24.36 -24.11
C VAL A 159 -54.59 -23.81 -25.29
N SER A 160 -54.59 -24.64 -26.34
CA SER A 160 -55.63 -25.00 -27.33
C SER A 160 -56.52 -23.98 -28.05
N ARG A 161 -56.34 -24.02 -29.38
CA ARG A 161 -57.24 -23.78 -30.54
C ARG A 161 -58.75 -23.65 -30.27
N GLU A 162 -59.37 -22.66 -30.93
CA GLU A 162 -60.46 -22.88 -31.90
C GLU A 162 -60.64 -21.70 -32.89
N ALA A 163 -61.22 -21.99 -34.05
CA ALA A 163 -61.10 -21.25 -35.32
C ALA A 163 -62.28 -20.31 -35.62
N THR A 164 -62.07 -19.24 -36.43
CA THR A 164 -62.84 -18.92 -37.67
C THR A 164 -62.30 -17.66 -38.41
N PRO A 165 -62.61 -17.47 -39.71
CA PRO A 165 -61.84 -16.68 -40.67
C PRO A 165 -62.44 -15.31 -41.03
N GLY A 166 -61.62 -14.38 -41.53
CA GLY A 166 -62.14 -13.21 -42.22
C GLY A 166 -61.13 -12.10 -42.55
N HIS A 167 -60.86 -11.97 -43.86
CA HIS A 167 -60.90 -10.71 -44.61
C HIS A 167 -59.70 -9.72 -44.60
N LEU A 168 -59.05 -9.65 -45.79
CA LEU A 168 -58.51 -8.50 -46.54
C LEU A 168 -57.74 -7.37 -45.82
N GLY A 169 -56.55 -7.07 -46.35
CA GLY A 169 -55.92 -5.76 -46.18
C GLY A 169 -54.50 -5.68 -46.74
N PHE A 170 -54.38 -5.20 -47.97
CA PHE A 170 -53.13 -4.87 -48.67
C PHE A 170 -52.32 -3.77 -47.96
N LEU A 171 -50.99 -3.75 -48.09
CA LEU A 171 -50.21 -2.79 -48.90
C LEU A 171 -48.72 -2.75 -48.53
N GLN A 172 -47.91 -2.54 -49.56
CA GLN A 172 -46.46 -2.41 -49.62
C GLN A 172 -45.92 -1.11 -48.99
N GLY A 173 -44.61 -1.08 -48.67
CA GLY A 173 -43.84 0.15 -48.54
C GLY A 173 -42.39 -0.04 -48.05
N PRO A 174 -41.33 0.28 -48.83
CA PRO A 174 -39.91 -0.03 -48.53
C PRO A 174 -39.00 1.21 -48.27
N SER A 175 -37.72 0.91 -47.98
CA SER A 175 -36.47 1.69 -48.27
C SER A 175 -35.87 2.60 -47.19
N GLN A 176 -34.65 2.26 -46.70
CA GLN A 176 -33.31 2.91 -46.89
C GLN A 176 -33.09 4.21 -46.09
N THR A 177 -31.93 4.59 -45.50
CA THR A 177 -30.53 4.69 -45.98
C THR A 177 -29.60 5.16 -44.80
N GLN A 178 -28.29 4.82 -44.87
CA GLN A 178 -27.09 5.63 -44.52
C GLN A 178 -26.80 6.05 -43.05
N ASP A 179 -25.56 6.30 -42.57
CA ASP A 179 -24.17 6.02 -42.93
C ASP A 179 -23.27 6.60 -41.79
N SER A 180 -21.97 6.24 -41.79
CA SER A 180 -20.81 7.00 -41.24
C SER A 180 -20.27 6.80 -39.81
N SER A 181 -18.97 6.47 -39.81
CA SER A 181 -17.96 6.40 -38.71
C SER A 181 -17.36 7.77 -38.33
N PRO A 182 -16.62 7.91 -37.20
CA PRO A 182 -15.89 9.14 -36.85
C PRO A 182 -14.37 9.07 -37.08
N GLN A 183 -13.76 10.21 -37.43
CA GLN A 183 -12.31 10.43 -37.57
C GLN A 183 -11.79 11.56 -36.64
N GLN A 184 -10.49 11.48 -36.36
CA GLN A 184 -9.63 12.20 -35.41
C GLN A 184 -9.38 13.70 -35.71
N SER A 185 -8.90 14.47 -34.72
CA SER A 185 -7.73 15.39 -34.80
C SER A 185 -7.51 16.14 -33.46
N SER A 186 -6.28 16.12 -32.88
CA SER A 186 -5.17 17.11 -32.94
C SER A 186 -5.11 18.04 -31.71
N ARG A 187 -4.10 17.93 -30.84
CA ARG A 187 -2.79 18.63 -30.84
C ARG A 187 -2.88 20.06 -30.27
N GLY A 188 -2.18 20.30 -29.14
CA GLY A 188 -1.94 21.63 -28.57
C GLY A 188 -0.89 21.58 -27.45
N GLU A 189 0.34 21.98 -27.79
CA GLU A 189 1.48 22.25 -26.90
C GLU A 189 1.33 23.63 -26.21
N THR A 190 2.10 23.92 -25.14
CA THR A 190 2.84 25.18 -24.78
C THR A 190 3.07 25.25 -23.24
N GLU A 191 4.26 24.84 -22.77
CA GLU A 191 5.38 25.63 -22.18
C GLU A 191 5.40 25.84 -20.65
N ILE A 192 6.59 25.59 -20.10
CA ILE A 192 7.00 25.62 -18.69
C ILE A 192 8.01 26.77 -18.55
N GLN A 193 7.83 27.67 -17.58
CA GLN A 193 8.89 28.57 -17.11
C GLN A 193 9.34 28.17 -15.71
N LEU A 194 10.61 27.80 -15.57
CA LEU A 194 11.32 27.61 -14.31
C LEU A 194 12.47 28.63 -14.26
N GLN A 195 12.39 29.59 -13.34
CA GLN A 195 13.50 30.49 -13.01
C GLN A 195 14.52 29.75 -12.13
N ARG A 196 15.74 29.62 -12.65
CA ARG A 196 16.97 29.36 -11.90
C ARG A 196 17.58 30.69 -11.52
N GLU A 197 17.89 30.88 -10.23
CA GLU A 197 18.83 31.90 -9.77
C GLU A 197 20.02 31.18 -9.15
N LEU A 198 21.18 31.31 -9.78
CA LEU A 198 22.50 30.91 -9.32
C LEU A 198 23.30 32.21 -9.23
N THR A 199 23.71 32.62 -8.04
CA THR A 199 24.67 33.70 -7.86
C THR A 199 25.93 33.09 -7.26
N ASP A 200 26.93 33.00 -8.13
CA ASP A 200 28.33 32.79 -7.82
C ASP A 200 28.92 34.08 -7.21
N GLY A 201 29.78 33.93 -6.22
CA GLY A 201 30.33 35.02 -5.41
C GLY A 201 31.68 34.63 -4.84
N ALA A 202 32.71 34.88 -5.63
CA ALA A 202 34.10 34.59 -5.40
C ALA A 202 34.73 35.41 -4.25
N LEU A 203 35.75 34.79 -3.62
CA LEU A 203 37.00 35.40 -3.13
C LEU A 203 36.91 36.57 -2.13
N CYS A 204 37.16 36.28 -0.85
CA CYS A 204 38.20 36.88 0.01
C CYS A 204 38.41 35.98 1.24
#